data_AF-A0A3M0XBQ5-F1
#
_entry.id   AF-A0A3M0XBQ5-F1
#
_cell.length_a   1.000
_cell.length_b   1.000
_cell.length_c   1.000
_cell.angle_alpha   90.00
_cell.angle_beta   90.00
_cell.angle_gamma   90.00
#
_symmetry.space_group_name_H-M   'P 1'
#
loop_
_entity.id
_entity.type
_entity.pdbx_description
1 polymer ?
#
loop_
_entity_poly.entity_id
_entity_poly.type
_entity_poly.pdbx_seq_one_letter_code
_entity_poly.pdbx_strand_id
1 'polypeptide(L)'
;MSGVYFLVPTLLAIFVSMLFVRAGAIALMRTGMRYEQAKFQALSAFTATGFTTREAEKVVNHPQRRRIISVLMIGGYAGVVAVIVSGTSTFVMTAAQNMPRNVLLFVLGLSCIYAFARHAGLMQRWENWVERWLRRSEMFEFEA
;
A
#
# COMPACT_ATOMS: atom_id res chain seq x y z
N MET A 1 4.89 -29.64 5.54
CA MET A 1 5.02 -28.47 4.63
C MET A 1 5.65 -27.34 5.43
N SER A 2 6.80 -26.82 5.03
CA SER A 2 7.54 -25.80 5.79
C SER A 2 6.76 -24.48 5.84
N GLY A 3 6.45 -23.95 7.04
CA GLY A 3 5.73 -22.68 7.22
C GLY A 3 6.28 -21.47 6.44
N VAL A 4 7.51 -21.57 5.90
CA VAL A 4 8.14 -20.63 4.96
C VAL A 4 7.25 -20.29 3.76
N TYR A 5 6.39 -21.19 3.29
CA TYR A 5 5.52 -20.94 2.12
C TYR A 5 4.57 -19.76 2.31
N PHE A 6 4.13 -19.49 3.54
CA PHE A 6 3.21 -18.40 3.84
C PHE A 6 3.91 -17.07 4.15
N LEU A 7 5.22 -17.11 4.45
CA LEU A 7 6.03 -15.94 4.77
C LEU A 7 6.20 -15.04 3.53
N VAL A 8 6.45 -15.65 2.37
CA VAL A 8 6.61 -14.91 1.10
C VAL A 8 5.33 -14.15 0.71
N PRO A 9 4.13 -14.77 0.70
CA PRO A 9 2.86 -14.05 0.54
C PRO A 9 2.65 -12.91 1.53
N THR A 10 3.03 -13.08 2.81
CA THR A 10 2.91 -12.01 3.81
C THR A 10 3.77 -10.82 3.46
N LEU A 11 5.07 -11.04 3.18
CA LEU A 11 5.98 -9.97 2.80
C LEU A 11 5.55 -9.29 1.49
N LEU A 12 5.06 -10.08 0.53
CA LEU A 12 4.54 -9.56 -0.73
C LEU A 12 3.29 -8.70 -0.50
N ALA A 13 2.35 -9.13 0.34
CA ALA A 13 1.16 -8.36 0.67
C ALA A 13 1.51 -7.02 1.33
N ILE A 14 2.48 -7.00 2.25
CA ILE A 14 3.00 -5.76 2.87
C ILE A 14 3.63 -4.86 1.81
N PHE A 15 4.48 -5.43 0.95
CA PHE A 15 5.16 -4.68 -0.11
C PHE A 15 4.17 -4.05 -1.10
N VAL A 16 3.20 -4.84 -1.58
CA VAL A 16 2.14 -4.37 -2.49
C VAL A 16 1.28 -3.31 -1.83
N SER A 17 0.90 -3.49 -0.55
CA SER A 17 0.15 -2.50 0.22
C SER A 17 0.88 -1.15 0.27
N MET A 18 2.20 -1.17 0.54
CA MET A 18 3.02 0.05 0.54
C MET A 18 3.05 0.74 -0.84
N LEU A 19 3.23 -0.02 -1.90
CA LEU A 19 3.24 0.49 -3.27
C LEU A 19 1.87 1.08 -3.66
N PHE A 20 0.79 0.42 -3.24
CA PHE A 20 -0.58 0.85 -3.48
C PHE A 20 -0.90 2.18 -2.82
N VAL A 21 -0.53 2.35 -1.54
CA VAL A 21 -0.65 3.65 -0.83
C VAL A 21 0.11 4.76 -1.57
N ARG A 22 1.35 4.48 -1.99
CA ARG A 22 2.15 5.47 -2.71
C ARG A 22 1.57 5.80 -4.09
N ALA A 23 1.03 4.82 -4.81
CA ALA A 23 0.33 5.05 -6.06
C ALA A 23 -0.88 5.98 -5.86
N GLY A 24 -1.67 5.76 -4.81
CA GLY A 24 -2.76 6.64 -4.43
C GLY A 24 -2.30 8.07 -4.09
N ALA A 25 -1.18 8.22 -3.38
CA ALA A 25 -0.60 9.53 -3.08
C ALA A 25 -0.20 10.28 -4.36
N ILE A 26 0.42 9.60 -5.33
CA ILE A 26 0.78 10.18 -6.63
C ILE A 26 -0.48 10.59 -7.42
N ALA A 27 -1.50 9.73 -7.42
CA ALA A 27 -2.77 10.02 -8.08
C ALA A 27 -3.45 11.27 -7.47
N LEU A 28 -3.50 11.38 -6.14
CA LEU A 28 -4.02 12.55 -5.45
C LEU A 28 -3.19 13.80 -5.74
N MET A 29 -1.86 13.69 -5.74
CA MET A 29 -0.97 14.81 -6.09
C MET A 29 -1.25 15.32 -7.51
N ARG A 30 -1.52 14.41 -8.47
CA ARG A 30 -1.87 14.77 -9.85
C ARG A 30 -3.18 15.54 -9.98
N THR A 31 -4.08 15.46 -9.00
CA THR A 31 -5.29 16.32 -8.91
C THR A 31 -5.01 17.72 -8.34
N GLY A 32 -3.74 18.10 -8.14
CA GLY A 32 -3.33 19.41 -7.62
C GLY A 32 -3.13 19.48 -6.11
N MET A 33 -3.14 18.36 -5.39
CA MET A 33 -2.80 18.34 -3.97
C MET A 33 -1.30 18.43 -3.73
N ARG A 34 -0.89 19.08 -2.64
CA ARG A 34 0.50 19.03 -2.17
C ARG A 34 0.88 17.60 -1.82
N TYR A 35 2.09 17.18 -2.21
CA TYR A 35 2.58 15.81 -2.00
C TYR A 35 2.49 15.35 -0.53
N GLU A 36 2.82 16.22 0.43
CA GLU A 36 2.75 15.88 1.86
C GLU A 36 1.33 15.55 2.32
N GLN A 37 0.34 16.34 1.86
CA GLN A 37 -1.08 16.11 2.15
C GLN A 37 -1.59 14.86 1.45
N ALA A 38 -1.25 14.68 0.16
CA ALA A 38 -1.63 13.52 -0.63
C ALA A 38 -1.10 12.21 -0.03
N LYS A 39 0.16 12.20 0.42
CA LYS A 39 0.80 11.07 1.10
C LYS A 39 0.07 10.72 2.40
N PHE A 40 -0.21 11.72 3.23
CA PHE A 40 -0.89 11.51 4.51
C PHE A 40 -2.32 11.01 4.30
N GLN A 41 -3.09 11.66 3.41
CA GLN A 41 -4.47 11.26 3.12
C GLN A 41 -4.55 9.87 2.49
N ALA A 42 -3.64 9.51 1.58
CA ALA A 42 -3.60 8.18 0.99
C ALA A 42 -3.30 7.09 2.02
N LEU A 43 -2.34 7.34 2.92
CA LEU A 43 -2.03 6.43 4.02
C LEU A 43 -3.24 6.27 4.94
N SER A 44 -3.80 7.38 5.42
CA SER A 44 -4.95 7.38 6.32
C SER A 44 -6.19 6.72 5.75
N ALA A 45 -6.43 6.87 4.45
CA ALA A 45 -7.53 6.20 3.75
C ALA A 45 -7.30 4.69 3.68
N PHE A 46 -6.09 4.25 3.33
CA PHE A 46 -5.74 2.84 3.27
C PHE A 46 -5.78 2.16 4.64
N THR A 47 -5.36 2.84 5.71
CA THR A 47 -5.39 2.30 7.08
C THR A 47 -6.74 2.48 7.77
N ALA A 48 -7.74 3.05 7.10
CA ALA A 48 -9.05 3.39 7.65
C ALA A 48 -9.01 4.26 8.94
N THR A 49 -7.91 4.99 9.16
CA THR A 49 -7.78 5.90 10.31
C THR A 49 -8.49 7.23 10.08
N GLY A 50 -8.63 7.62 8.80
CA GLY A 50 -9.25 8.89 8.42
C GLY A 50 -8.37 10.12 8.65
N PHE A 51 -8.97 11.29 8.47
CA PHE A 51 -8.36 12.62 8.62
C PHE A 51 -9.44 13.65 9.00
N THR A 52 -9.04 14.86 9.34
CA THR A 52 -9.95 15.91 9.83
C THR A 52 -10.99 16.33 8.78
N THR A 53 -12.13 16.84 9.24
CA THR A 53 -13.26 17.23 8.36
C THR A 53 -12.85 18.21 7.27
N ARG A 54 -12.03 19.21 7.60
CA ARG A 54 -11.51 20.19 6.62
C ARG A 54 -10.66 19.55 5.53
N GLU A 55 -9.90 18.50 5.85
CA GLU A 55 -9.13 17.76 4.85
C GLU A 55 -10.04 16.84 4.01
N ALA A 56 -11.08 16.29 4.62
CA ALA A 56 -12.08 15.47 3.92
C ALA A 56 -12.91 16.28 2.92
N GLU A 57 -13.26 17.53 3.23
CA GLU A 57 -13.95 18.42 2.28
C GLU A 57 -13.14 18.60 0.98
N LYS A 58 -11.81 18.68 1.06
CA LYS A 58 -10.92 18.79 -0.11
C LYS A 58 -10.94 17.56 -1.01
N VAL A 59 -11.32 16.40 -0.46
CA VAL A 59 -11.44 15.13 -1.18
C VAL A 59 -12.85 14.97 -1.74
N VAL A 60 -13.87 15.12 -0.89
CA VAL A 60 -15.26 14.79 -1.24
C VAL A 60 -15.84 15.74 -2.28
N ASN A 61 -15.41 17.01 -2.27
CA ASN A 61 -15.84 18.02 -3.25
C ASN A 61 -15.18 17.85 -4.63
N HIS A 62 -14.24 16.91 -4.79
CA HIS A 62 -13.59 16.63 -6.07
C HIS A 62 -13.86 15.18 -6.50
N PRO A 63 -14.63 14.94 -7.58
CA PRO A 63 -15.12 13.60 -7.93
C PRO A 63 -13.97 12.58 -8.13
N GLN A 64 -12.88 13.00 -8.77
CA GLN A 64 -11.69 12.15 -8.97
C GLN A 64 -11.00 11.78 -7.65
N ARG A 65 -10.80 12.73 -6.72
CA ARG A 65 -10.17 12.47 -5.41
C ARG A 65 -11.03 11.52 -4.59
N ARG A 66 -12.35 11.69 -4.62
CA ARG A 66 -13.31 10.79 -3.97
C ARG A 66 -13.14 9.35 -4.46
N ARG A 67 -13.06 9.13 -5.77
CA ARG A 67 -12.83 7.78 -6.36
C ARG A 67 -11.49 7.18 -5.90
N ILE A 68 -10.40 7.95 -5.94
CA ILE A 68 -9.06 7.47 -5.51
C ILE A 68 -9.10 7.03 -4.05
N ILE A 69 -9.67 7.86 -3.17
CA ILE A 69 -9.77 7.57 -1.74
C ILE A 69 -10.67 6.36 -1.46
N SER A 70 -11.80 6.21 -2.17
CA SER A 70 -12.65 5.02 -2.05
C SER A 70 -11.92 3.73 -2.41
N VAL A 71 -11.15 3.74 -3.50
CA VAL A 71 -10.33 2.58 -3.92
C VAL A 71 -9.25 2.26 -2.86
N LEU A 72 -8.61 3.28 -2.29
CA LEU A 72 -7.63 3.11 -1.22
C LEU A 72 -8.24 2.47 0.04
N MET A 73 -9.43 2.92 0.44
CA MET A 73 -10.15 2.38 1.59
C MET A 73 -10.51 0.90 1.40
N ILE A 74 -11.05 0.53 0.24
CA ILE A 74 -11.42 -0.86 -0.05
C ILE A 74 -10.16 -1.74 -0.14
N GLY A 75 -9.12 -1.26 -0.82
CA GLY A 75 -7.85 -1.96 -0.93
C GLY A 75 -7.14 -2.17 0.41
N GLY A 76 -7.32 -1.23 1.35
CA GLY A 76 -6.84 -1.31 2.72
C GLY A 76 -7.30 -2.57 3.44
N TYR A 77 -8.61 -2.84 3.43
CA TYR A 77 -9.16 -4.05 4.03
C TYR A 77 -8.60 -5.33 3.41
N ALA A 78 -8.49 -5.40 2.08
CA ALA A 78 -7.93 -6.56 1.39
C ALA A 78 -6.47 -6.81 1.78
N GLY A 79 -5.65 -5.75 1.87
CA GLY A 79 -4.25 -5.83 2.29
C GLY A 79 -4.10 -6.33 3.72
N VAL A 80 -4.86 -5.78 4.67
CA VAL A 80 -4.83 -6.20 6.07
C VAL A 80 -5.23 -7.67 6.22
N VAL A 81 -6.31 -8.10 5.57
CA VAL A 81 -6.76 -9.50 5.60
C VAL A 81 -5.68 -10.44 5.06
N ALA A 82 -5.06 -10.09 3.92
CA ALA A 82 -4.00 -10.91 3.33
C ALA A 82 -2.80 -11.09 4.27
N VAL A 83 -2.38 -10.01 4.94
CA VAL A 83 -1.27 -10.04 5.91
C VAL A 83 -1.63 -10.88 7.14
N ILE A 84 -2.83 -10.72 7.69
CA ILE A 84 -3.28 -11.48 8.87
C ILE A 84 -3.34 -12.97 8.55
N VAL A 85 -3.99 -13.35 7.44
CA VAL A 85 -4.17 -14.76 7.06
C VAL A 85 -2.83 -15.44 6.80
N SER A 86 -2.00 -14.84 5.94
CA SER A 86 -0.70 -15.43 5.59
C SER A 86 0.30 -15.40 6.76
N GLY A 87 0.33 -14.30 7.52
CA GLY A 87 1.24 -14.15 8.65
C GLY A 87 0.91 -15.15 9.76
N THR A 88 -0.37 -15.26 10.14
CA THR A 88 -0.80 -16.21 11.17
C THR A 88 -0.58 -17.65 10.72
N SER A 89 -0.87 -17.98 9.45
CA SER A 89 -0.63 -19.31 8.89
C SER A 89 0.85 -19.70 8.95
N THR A 90 1.76 -18.73 8.72
CA THR A 90 3.21 -18.94 8.85
C THR A 90 3.58 -19.41 10.24
N PHE A 91 3.04 -18.78 11.29
CA PHE A 91 3.36 -19.14 12.68
C PHE A 91 2.73 -20.46 13.11
N VAL A 92 1.46 -20.70 12.78
CA VAL A 92 0.74 -21.93 13.16
C VAL A 92 1.36 -23.18 12.52
N MET A 93 1.84 -23.09 11.28
CA MET A 93 2.39 -24.23 10.55
C MET A 93 3.90 -24.42 10.76
N THR A 94 4.55 -23.59 11.58
CA THR A 94 6.00 -23.68 11.83
C THR A 94 6.29 -24.55 13.05
N ALA A 95 7.07 -25.61 12.86
CA ALA A 95 7.61 -26.41 13.97
C ALA A 95 8.56 -25.56 14.84
N ALA A 96 8.53 -25.76 16.17
CA ALA A 96 9.28 -24.96 17.15
C ALA A 96 10.78 -24.81 16.84
N GLN A 97 11.43 -25.87 16.32
CA GLN A 97 12.84 -25.85 15.93
C GLN A 97 13.16 -24.87 14.77
N ASN A 98 12.18 -24.60 13.90
CA ASN A 98 12.34 -23.70 12.74
C ASN A 98 11.86 -22.27 13.02
N MET A 99 11.25 -22.02 14.18
CA MET A 99 10.73 -20.72 14.59
C MET A 99 11.78 -19.60 14.58
N PRO A 100 13.00 -19.76 15.14
CA PRO A 100 14.00 -18.68 15.11
C PRO A 100 14.43 -18.32 13.68
N ARG A 101 14.58 -19.32 12.79
CA ARG A 101 14.91 -19.09 11.39
C ARG A 101 13.80 -18.32 10.66
N ASN A 102 12.54 -18.68 10.88
CA ASN A 102 11.41 -18.02 10.22
C ASN A 102 11.22 -16.58 10.71
N VAL A 103 11.41 -16.33 12.00
CA VAL A 103 11.42 -14.97 12.55
C VAL A 103 12.56 -14.15 11.96
N LEU A 104 13.78 -14.71 11.88
CA LEU A 104 14.92 -14.04 11.27
C LEU A 104 14.65 -13.66 9.81
N LEU A 105 14.11 -14.59 9.01
CA LEU A 105 13.75 -14.34 7.61
C LEU A 105 12.67 -13.27 7.47
N PHE A 106 11.68 -13.26 8.36
CA PHE A 106 10.61 -12.25 8.35
C PHE A 106 11.17 -10.85 8.66
N VAL A 107 12.02 -10.72 9.68
CA VAL A 107 12.67 -9.45 10.05
C VAL A 107 13.60 -8.96 8.95
N LEU A 108 14.37 -9.88 8.32
CA LEU A 108 15.20 -9.55 7.16
C LEU A 108 14.34 -9.08 5.98
N GLY A 109 13.22 -9.74 5.70
CA GLY A 109 12.28 -9.36 4.67
C GLY A 109 11.70 -7.95 4.89
N LEU A 110 11.25 -7.65 6.12
CA LEU A 110 10.77 -6.31 6.48
C LEU A 110 11.86 -5.26 6.35
N SER A 111 13.08 -5.59 6.75
CA SER A 111 14.26 -4.70 6.64
C SER A 111 14.60 -4.40 5.18
N CYS A 112 14.51 -5.41 4.29
CA CYS A 112 14.65 -5.24 2.84
C CYS A 112 13.55 -4.34 2.27
N ILE A 113 12.29 -4.53 2.66
CA ILE A 113 11.17 -3.66 2.24
C ILE A 113 11.41 -2.22 2.72
N TYR A 114 11.83 -2.03 3.96
CA TYR A 114 12.14 -0.71 4.51
C TYR A 114 13.31 -0.03 3.76
N ALA A 115 14.39 -0.77 3.51
CA ALA A 115 15.54 -0.26 2.75
C ALA A 115 15.12 0.12 1.32
N PHE A 116 14.28 -0.70 0.67
CA PHE A 116 13.69 -0.40 -0.63
C PHE A 116 12.85 0.88 -0.57
N ALA A 117 11.99 1.03 0.44
CA ALA A 117 11.15 2.21 0.62
C ALA A 117 11.95 3.50 0.80
N ARG A 118 13.18 3.40 1.32
CA ARG A 118 14.11 4.52 1.53
C ARG A 118 14.93 4.84 0.29
N HIS A 119 15.09 3.90 -0.64
CA HIS A 119 15.96 4.06 -1.80
C HIS A 119 15.30 4.95 -2.86
N ALA A 120 15.68 6.24 -2.87
CA ALA A 120 15.09 7.27 -3.74
C ALA A 120 15.02 6.88 -5.22
N GLY A 121 16.06 6.23 -5.76
CA GLY A 121 16.08 5.86 -7.18
C GLY A 121 15.06 4.79 -7.59
N LEU A 122 14.77 3.81 -6.72
CA LEU A 122 13.77 2.77 -7.00
C LEU A 122 12.36 3.34 -6.85
N MET A 123 12.22 4.19 -5.85
CA MET A 123 10.97 4.88 -5.59
C MET A 123 10.60 5.83 -6.73
N GLN A 124 11.55 6.58 -7.26
CA GLN A 124 11.31 7.47 -8.40
C GLN A 124 10.98 6.70 -9.69
N ARG A 125 11.54 5.48 -9.88
CA ARG A 125 11.14 4.58 -10.96
C ARG A 125 9.69 4.12 -10.81
N TRP A 126 9.29 3.74 -9.60
CA TRP A 126 7.90 3.39 -9.30
C TRP A 126 6.97 4.57 -9.59
N GLU A 127 7.32 5.76 -9.12
CA GLU A 127 6.58 6.99 -9.39
C GLU A 127 6.38 7.21 -10.90
N ASN A 128 7.46 7.20 -11.67
CA ASN A 128 7.41 7.36 -13.12
C ASN A 128 6.62 6.25 -13.83
N TRP A 129 6.63 5.03 -13.30
CA TRP A 129 5.84 3.93 -13.84
C TRP A 129 4.35 4.13 -13.55
N VAL A 130 3.98 4.44 -12.31
CA VAL A 130 2.61 4.75 -11.90
C VAL A 130 2.07 5.94 -12.69
N GLU A 131 2.85 7.01 -12.86
CA GLU A 131 2.42 8.17 -13.63
C GLU A 131 2.22 7.88 -15.12
N ARG A 132 3.01 6.97 -15.69
CA ARG A 132 2.79 6.53 -17.08
C ARG A 132 1.55 5.66 -17.18
N TRP A 133 1.32 4.79 -16.20
CA TRP A 133 0.15 3.95 -16.14
C TRP A 133 -1.13 4.79 -15.96
N LEU A 134 -1.12 5.76 -15.03
CA LEU A 134 -2.22 6.70 -14.79
C LEU A 134 -2.53 7.58 -16.01
N ARG A 135 -1.53 7.97 -16.80
CA ARG A 135 -1.74 8.70 -18.07
C ARG A 135 -2.35 7.84 -19.16
N ARG A 136 -2.09 6.53 -19.15
CA ARG A 136 -2.63 5.56 -20.12
C ARG A 136 -4.00 5.04 -19.75
N SER A 137 -4.26 4.89 -18.46
CA SER A 137 -5.61 4.65 -18.00
C SER A 137 -6.36 5.96 -18.12
N GLU A 138 -7.18 6.10 -19.16
CA GLU A 138 -8.33 7.02 -19.22
C GLU A 138 -9.34 6.71 -18.10
N MET A 139 -8.87 6.48 -16.87
CA MET A 139 -9.69 6.15 -15.69
C MET A 139 -10.60 7.34 -15.28
N PHE A 140 -10.64 8.39 -16.11
CA PHE A 140 -11.42 9.61 -15.96
C PHE A 140 -12.06 10.12 -17.29
N GLU A 141 -12.19 9.31 -18.36
CA GLU A 141 -13.04 9.68 -19.53
C GLU A 141 -14.46 9.08 -19.51
N PHE A 142 -14.86 8.41 -18.43
CA PHE A 142 -16.24 7.94 -18.27
C PHE A 142 -17.00 8.82 -17.29
N GLU A 143 -17.52 9.93 -17.83
CA GLU A 143 -18.77 10.65 -17.48
C GLU A 143 -18.74 12.03 -18.18
N ALA A 144 -18.99 12.00 -19.50
CA ALA A 144 -19.62 13.10 -20.20
C ALA A 144 -21.15 12.89 -20.15
#